data_AF-A0A9W9XD11-F1
#
_entry.id   AF-A0A9W9XD11-F1
#
_cell.length_a   1.000
_cell.length_b   1.000
_cell.length_c   1.000
_cell.angle_alpha   90.00
_cell.angle_beta   90.00
_cell.angle_gamma   90.00
#
_symmetry.space_group_name_H-M   'P 1'
#
loop_
_entity.id
_entity.type
_entity.pdbx_description
1 polymer ?
#
loop_
_entity_poly.entity_id
_entity_poly.type
_entity_poly.pdbx_seq_one_letter_code
_entity_poly.pdbx_strand_id
1 'polypeptide(L)'
;MAESQRPSSTVTANPSRGDPTAGGTSESEHQQNQLEVVFYPDSIHRRKSSLVTMEKPRVRPHLDQYDKTTACYVHSLIAGEWAAPTIQTHEDETQSVIRTLSDEESNVDSKSHGEDDVVSVIDSDNKVLKPVPTIVQSRHLTKRQLSDMAWNVRKLSKKLGSIKLKLTVKNVFIVSKAHDDSLVSLTRKVTKWLLSKDRDAPYNVYVERRLETHPDFGALQLIQEEPTAKNRLIYWDSKLAQEQPHLFDFVVTLGGDGTVLYTSWLFQRIVPPVLSFSLGSLGFMTKFDFGDYQKILESSFREGVVVSLRLRFECTIMRSKARLRNTDTKSLASRDLVEEIIGEEGEDTLTHTPDRVYEILNDVVLDRGPNPTMSQIELFGDDEHFTTLLADGICVATPTGSTAYNLAAGGSLSHPENPVILVTAICAHTLSFRPIILPDTIVLRMGVPYDARTSSWASFDGRERVELHPGDYVTVSASRYPFANVLPQNRRGEDWVHSISKTLNWNSRTKQKAYK
;
A
#
# COMPACT_ATOMS: atom_id res chain seq x y z
N MET A 1 -19.01 45.66 43.39
CA MET A 1 -19.43 47.05 43.14
C MET A 1 -19.83 47.16 41.68
N ALA A 2 -21.07 47.61 41.47
CA ALA A 2 -21.80 47.83 40.21
C ALA A 2 -21.13 48.92 39.34
N GLU A 3 -21.47 49.25 38.08
CA GLU A 3 -22.63 49.07 37.17
C GLU A 3 -22.15 49.63 35.78
N SER A 4 -22.56 49.22 34.58
CA SER A 4 -23.78 49.61 33.83
C SER A 4 -23.52 49.27 32.33
N GLN A 5 -24.23 48.33 31.70
CA GLN A 5 -25.43 48.42 30.82
C GLN A 5 -25.29 49.06 29.40
N ARG A 6 -25.76 48.28 28.41
CA ARG A 6 -25.98 48.44 26.93
C ARG A 6 -27.11 49.46 26.60
N PRO A 7 -27.49 49.85 25.33
CA PRO A 7 -27.68 48.98 24.14
C PRO A 7 -27.57 49.60 22.71
N SER A 8 -28.03 48.78 21.75
CA SER A 8 -28.04 48.75 20.28
C SER A 8 -28.84 49.82 19.49
N SER A 9 -28.49 50.02 18.19
CA SER A 9 -29.30 49.64 17.00
C SER A 9 -29.31 50.64 15.80
N THR A 10 -29.28 50.06 14.58
CA THR A 10 -29.92 50.44 13.27
C THR A 10 -29.56 51.71 12.48
N VAL A 11 -29.22 51.54 11.18
CA VAL A 11 -29.46 52.51 10.06
C VAL A 11 -29.66 51.71 8.74
N THR A 12 -30.92 51.42 8.37
CA THR A 12 -31.76 51.93 7.24
C THR A 12 -31.57 51.33 5.84
N ALA A 13 -32.65 50.73 5.34
CA ALA A 13 -32.99 50.53 3.94
C ALA A 13 -33.65 51.79 3.34
N ASN A 14 -33.69 51.89 2.00
CA ASN A 14 -34.64 52.76 1.30
C ASN A 14 -35.24 52.07 0.05
N PRO A 15 -36.50 52.38 -0.35
CA PRO A 15 -37.34 51.54 -1.23
C PRO A 15 -37.82 52.22 -2.53
N SER A 16 -38.34 51.45 -3.49
CA SER A 16 -39.37 51.88 -4.48
C SER A 16 -39.90 50.65 -5.26
N ARG A 17 -41.10 50.12 -4.94
CA ARG A 17 -42.44 50.38 -5.53
C ARG A 17 -42.68 49.83 -6.95
N GLY A 18 -43.63 48.88 -7.03
CA GLY A 18 -44.34 48.44 -8.24
C GLY A 18 -45.28 47.25 -7.92
N ASP A 19 -46.58 47.53 -7.81
CA ASP A 19 -47.67 46.64 -7.34
C ASP A 19 -48.19 45.64 -8.42
N PRO A 20 -49.16 44.74 -8.11
CA PRO A 20 -49.25 43.38 -8.63
C PRO A 20 -50.45 43.14 -9.57
N THR A 21 -50.48 42.01 -10.29
CA THR A 21 -51.71 41.21 -10.53
C THR A 21 -51.44 39.86 -11.20
N ALA A 22 -52.04 38.81 -10.61
CA ALA A 22 -52.70 37.65 -11.21
C ALA A 22 -51.94 36.61 -12.09
N GLY A 23 -51.95 35.36 -11.61
CA GLY A 23 -52.50 34.23 -12.37
C GLY A 23 -51.53 33.21 -12.99
N GLY A 24 -51.57 31.97 -12.47
CA GLY A 24 -51.69 30.77 -13.31
C GLY A 24 -50.45 30.06 -13.84
N THR A 25 -50.33 28.78 -13.43
CA THR A 25 -49.91 27.59 -14.20
C THR A 25 -48.45 27.41 -14.69
N SER A 26 -47.86 26.31 -14.18
CA SER A 26 -46.98 25.33 -14.85
C SER A 26 -46.24 25.72 -16.14
N GLU A 27 -44.92 25.58 -16.15
CA GLU A 27 -44.21 24.58 -16.98
C GLU A 27 -42.70 24.62 -16.71
N SER A 28 -42.09 23.47 -16.93
CA SER A 28 -40.71 23.06 -16.68
C SER A 28 -39.75 23.58 -17.75
N GLU A 29 -38.62 24.18 -17.37
CA GLU A 29 -37.40 24.13 -18.19
C GLU A 29 -36.13 24.03 -17.32
N HIS A 30 -35.49 22.86 -17.40
CA HIS A 30 -34.14 22.61 -16.91
C HIS A 30 -33.13 23.31 -17.83
N GLN A 31 -32.58 24.45 -17.41
CA GLN A 31 -31.34 24.97 -18.00
C GLN A 31 -30.14 24.25 -17.38
N GLN A 32 -29.59 23.30 -18.13
CA GLN A 32 -28.26 22.73 -17.90
C GLN A 32 -27.21 23.82 -18.11
N ASN A 33 -26.66 24.38 -17.02
CA ASN A 33 -25.38 25.07 -17.09
C ASN A 33 -24.29 24.03 -17.37
N GLN A 34 -23.88 23.90 -18.64
CA GLN A 34 -22.63 23.24 -19.00
C GLN A 34 -21.48 24.00 -18.32
N LEU A 35 -20.77 23.31 -17.43
CA LEU A 35 -19.49 23.76 -16.89
C LEU A 35 -18.47 23.78 -18.02
N GLU A 36 -18.11 24.98 -18.49
CA GLU A 36 -17.01 25.18 -19.43
C GLU A 36 -15.69 25.14 -18.63
N VAL A 37 -14.88 24.10 -18.87
CA VAL A 37 -13.52 24.00 -18.31
C VAL A 37 -12.58 24.75 -19.24
N VAL A 38 -12.24 25.98 -18.85
CA VAL A 38 -11.26 26.81 -19.57
C VAL A 38 -9.85 26.38 -19.14
N PHE A 39 -9.10 25.76 -20.04
CA PHE A 39 -7.66 25.54 -19.86
C PHE A 39 -6.91 26.77 -20.38
N TYR A 40 -6.20 27.47 -19.48
CA TYR A 40 -5.28 28.55 -19.88
C TYR A 40 -4.05 27.91 -20.57
N PRO A 41 -3.77 28.19 -21.86
CA PRO A 41 -2.69 27.52 -22.58
C PRO A 41 -1.28 28.04 -22.26
N ASP A 42 -1.13 29.11 -21.48
CA ASP A 42 0.15 29.82 -21.37
C ASP A 42 0.78 29.68 -19.98
N SER A 43 1.46 28.56 -19.77
CA SER A 43 2.61 28.49 -18.85
C SER A 43 3.65 27.52 -19.42
N ILE A 44 4.59 28.04 -20.21
CA ILE A 44 5.69 27.28 -20.86
C ILE A 44 6.83 26.97 -19.86
N HIS A 45 6.57 26.90 -18.55
CA HIS A 45 7.61 26.68 -17.53
C HIS A 45 7.36 25.37 -16.78
N ARG A 46 8.27 24.42 -16.96
CA ARG A 46 8.21 23.05 -16.43
C ARG A 46 9.18 22.93 -15.24
N ARG A 47 8.71 22.32 -14.14
CA ARG A 47 9.42 22.24 -12.84
C ARG A 47 10.15 20.90 -12.63
N LYS A 48 11.23 20.91 -11.83
CA LYS A 48 12.24 19.87 -11.55
C LYS A 48 11.75 18.70 -10.68
N SER A 49 10.48 18.29 -10.75
CA SER A 49 10.03 17.18 -9.90
C SER A 49 10.75 15.88 -10.27
N SER A 50 11.72 15.51 -9.44
CA SER A 50 12.50 14.30 -9.62
C SER A 50 11.58 13.09 -9.39
N LEU A 51 11.21 12.46 -10.51
CA LEU A 51 10.42 11.24 -10.67
C LEU A 51 8.95 11.32 -10.21
N VAL A 52 8.17 12.09 -10.99
CA VAL A 52 6.86 11.71 -11.54
C VAL A 52 6.83 12.21 -12.99
N THR A 53 7.56 11.57 -13.92
CA THR A 53 7.65 12.08 -15.31
C THR A 53 6.52 11.59 -16.21
N MET A 54 5.70 12.56 -16.66
CA MET A 54 5.21 12.84 -18.03
C MET A 54 4.33 11.85 -18.83
N GLU A 55 3.38 12.44 -19.58
CA GLU A 55 2.35 11.84 -20.44
C GLU A 55 2.83 11.05 -21.67
N LYS A 56 4.12 10.96 -21.98
CA LYS A 56 4.62 10.06 -23.04
C LYS A 56 6.01 9.53 -22.70
N PRO A 57 6.15 8.22 -22.43
CA PRO A 57 7.43 7.62 -22.14
C PRO A 57 8.23 7.33 -23.44
N ARG A 58 9.53 7.65 -23.45
CA ARG A 58 10.48 7.37 -24.56
C ARG A 58 10.75 5.86 -24.76
N VAL A 59 10.19 5.04 -23.88
CA VAL A 59 9.89 3.63 -24.12
C VAL A 59 8.39 3.53 -23.87
N ARG A 60 7.56 3.20 -24.86
CA ARG A 60 6.17 2.83 -24.53
C ARG A 60 6.30 1.66 -23.53
N PRO A 61 5.91 1.79 -22.24
CA PRO A 61 5.73 0.60 -21.44
C PRO A 61 4.67 -0.17 -22.20
N HIS A 62 5.03 -1.35 -22.67
CA HIS A 62 4.04 -2.28 -23.18
C HIS A 62 3.17 -2.60 -21.96
N LEU A 63 2.08 -1.86 -21.78
CA LEU A 63 1.05 -2.13 -20.78
C LEU A 63 0.43 -3.52 -20.99
N ASP A 64 0.72 -4.17 -22.13
CA ASP A 64 0.35 -5.54 -22.45
C ASP A 64 1.34 -6.61 -21.92
N GLN A 65 2.50 -6.22 -21.37
CA GLN A 65 3.35 -7.13 -20.60
C GLN A 65 3.00 -7.04 -19.12
N TYR A 66 1.79 -7.51 -18.84
CA TYR A 66 1.40 -7.97 -17.51
C TYR A 66 2.47 -8.93 -16.96
N ASP A 67 2.75 -8.88 -15.66
CA ASP A 67 3.52 -9.92 -14.96
C ASP A 67 2.75 -11.25 -15.11
N LYS A 68 3.00 -11.98 -16.21
CA LYS A 68 2.44 -13.31 -16.50
C LYS A 68 2.84 -14.37 -15.46
N THR A 69 3.58 -13.98 -14.43
CA THR A 69 4.13 -14.84 -13.37
C THR A 69 3.59 -14.53 -11.99
N THR A 70 2.58 -13.66 -11.83
CA THR A 70 1.92 -13.51 -10.52
C THR A 70 1.10 -14.77 -10.19
N ALA A 71 1.66 -15.70 -9.41
CA ALA A 71 0.95 -16.91 -8.99
C ALA A 71 -0.01 -16.69 -7.80
N CYS A 72 0.08 -15.55 -7.11
CA CYS A 72 -0.84 -15.21 -6.03
C CYS A 72 -2.16 -14.69 -6.61
N TYR A 73 -3.21 -15.50 -6.52
CA TYR A 73 -4.56 -15.22 -7.03
C TYR A 73 -5.04 -13.78 -6.77
N VAL A 74 -4.86 -13.24 -5.57
CA VAL A 74 -5.29 -11.87 -5.23
C VAL A 74 -4.55 -10.81 -6.03
N HIS A 75 -3.25 -10.99 -6.26
CA HIS A 75 -2.43 -10.05 -7.02
C HIS A 75 -2.58 -10.25 -8.53
N SER A 76 -2.88 -11.46 -9.00
CA SER A 76 -3.29 -11.72 -10.38
C SER A 76 -4.61 -11.00 -10.70
N LEU A 77 -5.56 -10.96 -9.75
CA LEU A 77 -6.80 -10.19 -9.87
C LEU A 77 -6.55 -8.67 -9.91
N ILE A 78 -5.51 -8.18 -9.22
CA ILE A 78 -5.06 -6.77 -9.34
C ILE A 78 -4.44 -6.53 -10.72
N ALA A 79 -3.68 -7.50 -11.24
CA ALA A 79 -2.94 -7.41 -12.50
C ALA A 79 -3.81 -7.54 -13.76
N GLY A 80 -5.09 -7.93 -13.66
CA GLY A 80 -6.06 -7.76 -14.75
C GLY A 80 -6.61 -9.02 -15.41
N GLU A 81 -6.39 -10.24 -14.87
CA GLU A 81 -7.13 -11.40 -15.37
C GLU A 81 -8.56 -11.45 -14.81
N TRP A 82 -9.49 -10.83 -15.52
CA TRP A 82 -10.92 -11.14 -15.40
C TRP A 82 -11.50 -11.51 -16.77
N ALA A 83 -11.43 -12.79 -17.12
CA ALA A 83 -12.51 -13.43 -17.86
C ALA A 83 -13.46 -14.02 -16.81
N ALA A 84 -14.72 -13.58 -16.80
CA ALA A 84 -15.73 -14.12 -15.89
C ALA A 84 -15.94 -15.62 -16.13
N PRO A 85 -16.33 -16.40 -15.11
CA PRO A 85 -16.79 -17.76 -15.33
C PRO A 85 -18.19 -17.69 -15.95
N THR A 86 -18.36 -18.19 -17.17
CA THR A 86 -19.70 -18.51 -17.67
C THR A 86 -19.81 -20.01 -17.88
N ILE A 87 -20.64 -20.55 -17.00
CA ILE A 87 -21.22 -21.87 -16.94
C ILE A 87 -21.81 -22.26 -18.30
N GLN A 88 -21.57 -23.50 -18.71
CA GLN A 88 -22.26 -24.16 -19.81
C GLN A 88 -23.72 -24.48 -19.45
N THR A 89 -24.54 -24.62 -20.49
CA THR A 89 -25.89 -25.23 -20.58
C THR A 89 -27.07 -24.32 -20.19
N HIS A 90 -28.16 -24.18 -20.95
CA HIS A 90 -28.85 -25.10 -21.88
C HIS A 90 -29.57 -24.34 -23.03
N GLU A 91 -29.68 -25.03 -24.19
CA GLU A 91 -30.83 -25.10 -25.14
C GLU A 91 -31.32 -23.79 -25.81
N ASP A 92 -31.55 -23.68 -27.13
CA ASP A 92 -32.02 -24.67 -28.11
C ASP A 92 -31.75 -24.22 -29.57
N GLU A 93 -31.70 -25.23 -30.46
CA GLU A 93 -31.95 -25.19 -31.92
C GLU A 93 -31.01 -24.34 -32.82
N THR A 94 -30.48 -24.78 -33.96
CA THR A 94 -30.70 -25.96 -34.81
C THR A 94 -29.47 -26.18 -35.71
N GLN A 95 -29.07 -27.45 -35.83
CA GLN A 95 -28.51 -28.17 -37.00
C GLN A 95 -27.69 -27.46 -38.11
N SER A 96 -26.50 -28.03 -38.36
CA SER A 96 -26.02 -28.62 -39.65
C SER A 96 -24.52 -28.30 -39.88
N VAL A 97 -23.60 -29.26 -39.70
CA VAL A 97 -23.03 -30.22 -40.69
C VAL A 97 -22.36 -29.55 -41.90
N ILE A 98 -21.17 -30.06 -42.27
CA ILE A 98 -20.31 -29.85 -43.48
C ILE A 98 -19.07 -28.96 -43.18
N ARG A 99 -17.85 -29.48 -42.93
CA ARG A 99 -16.84 -30.13 -43.82
C ARG A 99 -16.42 -29.32 -45.07
N THR A 100 -15.17 -28.84 -45.01
CA THR A 100 -14.13 -28.80 -46.08
C THR A 100 -14.22 -27.87 -47.32
N LEU A 101 -13.10 -27.13 -47.47
CA LEU A 101 -12.23 -26.94 -48.67
C LEU A 101 -12.38 -25.74 -49.62
N SER A 102 -11.19 -25.21 -49.96
CA SER A 102 -10.72 -24.48 -51.17
C SER A 102 -11.34 -23.12 -51.46
N ASP A 103 -10.69 -22.15 -52.10
CA ASP A 103 -9.32 -21.75 -52.46
C ASP A 103 -9.58 -20.42 -53.21
N GLU A 104 -8.71 -19.42 -53.12
CA GLU A 104 -8.25 -18.65 -54.28
C GLU A 104 -7.26 -17.56 -53.84
N GLU A 105 -6.12 -17.58 -54.51
CA GLU A 105 -4.99 -16.67 -54.42
C GLU A 105 -5.30 -15.32 -55.09
N SER A 106 -4.71 -14.24 -54.57
CA SER A 106 -4.08 -13.23 -55.44
C SER A 106 -3.02 -12.42 -54.68
N ASN A 107 -1.77 -12.65 -55.08
CA ASN A 107 -0.55 -11.89 -54.81
C ASN A 107 -0.64 -10.44 -55.32
N VAL A 108 0.00 -9.45 -54.65
CA VAL A 108 0.92 -8.42 -55.21
C VAL A 108 1.67 -7.67 -54.08
N ASP A 109 2.98 -7.97 -53.97
CA ASP A 109 4.19 -7.16 -53.75
C ASP A 109 4.36 -6.00 -52.72
N SER A 110 5.28 -6.27 -51.77
CA SER A 110 6.56 -5.59 -51.48
C SER A 110 6.61 -4.16 -50.87
N LYS A 111 7.10 -4.04 -49.62
CA LYS A 111 8.47 -3.59 -49.26
C LYS A 111 8.64 -3.39 -47.74
N SER A 112 9.63 -4.11 -47.21
CA SER A 112 10.21 -4.05 -45.88
C SER A 112 11.41 -3.08 -45.83
N HIS A 113 11.52 -2.25 -44.78
CA HIS A 113 12.73 -2.00 -43.98
C HIS A 113 12.54 -0.87 -42.94
N GLY A 114 13.18 -1.05 -41.78
CA GLY A 114 13.26 -0.11 -40.65
C GLY A 114 13.16 -0.87 -39.31
N GLU A 115 14.06 -1.83 -39.05
CA GLU A 115 15.14 -1.71 -38.05
C GLU A 115 14.64 -1.81 -36.59
N ASP A 116 14.63 -3.05 -36.08
CA ASP A 116 14.48 -3.38 -34.66
C ASP A 116 15.84 -3.23 -33.96
N ASP A 117 16.04 -2.16 -33.18
CA ASP A 117 17.16 -2.04 -32.25
C ASP A 117 16.84 -2.83 -30.95
N VAL A 118 17.16 -4.13 -30.97
CA VAL A 118 17.24 -4.97 -29.77
C VAL A 118 18.67 -4.90 -29.23
N VAL A 119 18.90 -4.09 -28.20
CA VAL A 119 20.19 -4.09 -27.49
C VAL A 119 20.23 -5.27 -26.51
N SER A 120 20.91 -6.35 -26.91
CA SER A 120 21.29 -7.44 -26.01
C SER A 120 22.55 -7.08 -25.23
N VAL A 121 22.50 -7.09 -23.90
CA VAL A 121 23.70 -6.97 -23.06
C VAL A 121 24.37 -8.34 -22.95
N ILE A 122 25.60 -8.43 -23.44
CA ILE A 122 26.43 -9.64 -23.44
C ILE A 122 27.43 -9.52 -22.28
N ASP A 123 27.51 -10.53 -21.40
CA ASP A 123 28.60 -10.63 -20.42
C ASP A 123 29.87 -11.14 -21.10
N SER A 124 31.02 -10.88 -20.49
CA SER A 124 32.39 -11.29 -20.85
C SER A 124 32.52 -12.76 -21.29
N ASP A 125 31.62 -13.62 -20.80
CA ASP A 125 31.56 -15.06 -21.04
C ASP A 125 30.49 -15.51 -22.06
N ASN A 126 29.92 -14.58 -22.84
CA ASN A 126 29.04 -14.85 -23.99
C ASN A 126 27.79 -15.70 -23.67
N LYS A 127 27.22 -15.56 -22.46
CA LYS A 127 25.93 -16.18 -22.07
C LYS A 127 24.79 -15.18 -22.20
N VAL A 128 23.75 -15.56 -22.95
CA VAL A 128 22.49 -14.81 -23.07
C VAL A 128 21.72 -14.90 -21.74
N LEU A 129 21.62 -13.79 -21.02
CA LEU A 129 20.78 -13.67 -19.82
C LEU A 129 19.30 -13.64 -20.24
N LYS A 130 18.46 -14.49 -19.64
CA LYS A 130 17.00 -14.39 -19.78
C LYS A 130 16.54 -13.02 -19.29
N PRO A 131 15.64 -12.31 -19.98
CA PRO A 131 15.17 -11.01 -19.55
C PRO A 131 14.41 -11.15 -18.22
N VAL A 132 14.92 -10.49 -17.18
CA VAL A 132 14.22 -10.30 -15.92
C VAL A 132 13.09 -9.30 -16.19
N PRO A 133 11.82 -9.60 -15.84
CA PRO A 133 10.71 -8.66 -16.07
C PRO A 133 11.03 -7.31 -15.39
N THR A 134 10.98 -6.23 -16.16
CA THR A 134 11.33 -4.89 -15.68
C THR A 134 10.25 -4.40 -14.73
N ILE A 135 10.55 -4.39 -13.44
CA ILE A 135 9.60 -4.02 -12.37
C ILE A 135 9.38 -2.52 -12.39
N VAL A 136 8.14 -2.10 -12.67
CA VAL A 136 7.74 -0.68 -12.60
C VAL A 136 7.43 -0.32 -11.14
N GLN A 137 8.30 0.48 -10.53
CA GLN A 137 8.14 1.09 -9.20
C GLN A 137 7.19 2.30 -9.30
N SER A 138 6.45 2.62 -8.23
CA SER A 138 5.47 3.72 -8.22
C SER A 138 6.09 5.07 -8.58
N ARG A 139 7.36 5.30 -8.21
CA ARG A 139 8.13 6.50 -8.62
C ARG A 139 8.28 6.68 -10.14
N HIS A 140 8.12 5.63 -10.94
CA HIS A 140 8.17 5.70 -12.40
C HIS A 140 6.81 5.99 -13.03
N LEU A 141 5.74 6.03 -12.23
CA LEU A 141 4.39 6.31 -12.68
C LEU A 141 4.12 7.81 -12.67
N THR A 142 3.34 8.26 -13.65
CA THR A 142 2.76 9.61 -13.66
C THR A 142 1.70 9.75 -12.57
N LYS A 143 1.37 10.99 -12.16
CA LYS A 143 0.27 11.26 -11.21
C LYS A 143 -1.06 10.64 -11.68
N ARG A 144 -1.34 10.69 -12.98
CA ARG A 144 -2.51 10.03 -13.59
C ARG A 144 -2.45 8.51 -13.40
N GLN A 145 -1.33 7.88 -13.71
CA GLN A 145 -1.16 6.43 -13.53
C GLN A 145 -1.24 5.99 -12.07
N LEU A 146 -0.70 6.78 -11.13
CA LEU A 146 -0.85 6.54 -9.69
C LEU A 146 -2.31 6.63 -9.26
N SER A 147 -3.05 7.62 -9.77
CA SER A 147 -4.48 7.80 -9.50
C SER A 147 -5.31 6.63 -10.05
N ASP A 148 -5.02 6.20 -11.28
CA ASP A 148 -5.67 5.05 -11.93
C ASP A 148 -5.39 3.75 -11.16
N MET A 149 -4.15 3.55 -10.73
CA MET A 149 -3.73 2.42 -9.91
C MET A 149 -4.46 2.40 -8.56
N ALA A 150 -4.48 3.52 -7.83
CA ALA A 150 -5.20 3.65 -6.57
C ALA A 150 -6.72 3.43 -6.77
N TRP A 151 -7.29 3.92 -7.86
CA TRP A 151 -8.70 3.66 -8.21
C TRP A 151 -8.98 2.17 -8.45
N ASN A 152 -8.12 1.49 -9.21
CA ASN A 152 -8.25 0.07 -9.52
C ASN A 152 -8.14 -0.80 -8.26
N VAL A 153 -7.17 -0.52 -7.40
CA VAL A 153 -7.00 -1.21 -6.10
C VAL A 153 -8.24 -1.02 -5.23
N ARG A 154 -8.81 0.19 -5.17
CA ARG A 154 -10.04 0.46 -4.41
C ARG A 154 -11.27 -0.25 -4.97
N LYS A 155 -11.43 -0.24 -6.29
CA LYS A 155 -12.52 -0.96 -6.98
C LYS A 155 -12.44 -2.46 -6.68
N LEU A 156 -11.23 -3.02 -6.72
CA LEU A 156 -11.01 -4.42 -6.36
C LEU A 156 -11.29 -4.67 -4.88
N SER A 157 -10.79 -3.82 -3.96
CA SER A 157 -11.01 -3.96 -2.52
C SER A 157 -12.50 -4.07 -2.17
N LYS A 158 -13.34 -3.18 -2.73
CA LYS A 158 -14.81 -3.23 -2.55
C LYS A 158 -15.43 -4.54 -3.05
N LYS A 159 -14.89 -5.12 -4.12
CA LYS A 159 -15.40 -6.37 -4.71
C LYS A 159 -14.91 -7.61 -3.95
N LEU A 160 -13.65 -7.64 -3.51
CA LEU A 160 -13.12 -8.73 -2.70
C LEU A 160 -13.73 -8.76 -1.29
N GLY A 161 -14.11 -7.61 -0.75
CA GLY A 161 -14.84 -7.52 0.51
C GLY A 161 -16.24 -8.15 0.43
N SER A 162 -16.85 -8.24 -0.75
CA SER A 162 -18.19 -8.81 -0.94
C SER A 162 -18.20 -10.26 -1.41
N ILE A 163 -17.12 -10.75 -2.03
CA ILE A 163 -17.02 -12.10 -2.62
C ILE A 163 -16.24 -13.06 -1.71
N LYS A 164 -16.63 -14.35 -1.73
CA LYS A 164 -15.85 -15.43 -1.11
C LYS A 164 -14.88 -16.00 -2.15
N LEU A 165 -13.59 -15.87 -1.90
CA LEU A 165 -12.51 -16.37 -2.75
C LEU A 165 -12.22 -17.83 -2.40
N LYS A 166 -12.50 -18.75 -3.32
CA LYS A 166 -12.12 -20.15 -3.18
C LYS A 166 -10.70 -20.33 -3.71
N LEU A 167 -9.75 -20.51 -2.80
CA LEU A 167 -8.33 -20.66 -3.13
C LEU A 167 -7.98 -22.15 -3.22
N THR A 168 -7.19 -22.54 -4.23
CA THR A 168 -6.59 -23.88 -4.29
C THR A 168 -5.28 -23.89 -3.49
N VAL A 169 -5.40 -23.98 -2.18
CA VAL A 169 -4.26 -23.91 -1.26
C VAL A 169 -3.44 -25.20 -1.37
N LYS A 170 -2.15 -25.09 -1.70
CA LYS A 170 -1.17 -26.19 -1.62
C LYS A 170 0.00 -25.83 -0.72
N ASN A 171 0.49 -24.59 -0.82
CA ASN A 171 1.64 -24.10 -0.08
C ASN A 171 1.19 -23.13 1.02
N VAL A 172 1.29 -23.56 2.27
CA VAL A 172 0.92 -22.78 3.46
C VAL A 172 2.19 -22.25 4.14
N PHE A 173 2.29 -20.93 4.28
CA PHE A 173 3.41 -20.27 4.92
C PHE A 173 3.06 -19.86 6.36
N ILE A 174 3.76 -20.40 7.35
CA ILE A 174 3.50 -20.11 8.76
C ILE A 174 4.53 -19.12 9.29
N VAL A 175 4.03 -18.03 9.89
CA VAL A 175 4.81 -17.03 10.60
C VAL A 175 4.41 -17.01 12.07
N SER A 176 5.36 -17.23 12.97
CA SER A 176 5.14 -17.06 14.41
C SER A 176 5.97 -15.90 14.94
N LYS A 177 5.53 -15.30 16.05
CA LYS A 177 6.32 -14.25 16.73
C LYS A 177 7.69 -14.83 17.12
N ALA A 178 8.76 -14.11 16.78
CA ALA A 178 10.12 -14.49 17.14
C ALA A 178 10.33 -14.42 18.66
N HIS A 179 11.25 -15.25 19.18
CA HIS A 179 11.67 -15.29 20.59
C HIS A 179 10.54 -15.53 21.61
N ASP A 180 9.43 -16.14 21.17
CA ASP A 180 8.32 -16.52 22.03
C ASP A 180 8.17 -18.05 22.01
N ASP A 181 8.83 -18.72 22.96
CA ASP A 181 8.91 -20.19 23.01
C ASP A 181 7.55 -20.84 23.20
N SER A 182 6.61 -20.14 23.85
CA SER A 182 5.23 -20.60 24.00
C SER A 182 4.58 -20.90 22.64
N LEU A 183 4.95 -20.13 21.61
CA LEU A 183 4.40 -20.25 20.26
C LEU A 183 5.00 -21.39 19.46
N VAL A 184 6.16 -21.91 19.84
CA VAL A 184 6.77 -23.05 19.15
C VAL A 184 5.86 -24.27 19.27
N SER A 185 5.30 -24.50 20.45
CA SER A 185 4.34 -25.57 20.69
C SER A 185 3.06 -25.42 19.86
N LEU A 186 2.57 -24.19 19.69
CA LEU A 186 1.38 -23.89 18.89
C LEU A 186 1.66 -24.02 17.39
N THR A 187 2.84 -23.56 16.96
CA THR A 187 3.33 -23.71 15.58
C THR A 187 3.43 -25.19 15.21
N ARG A 188 3.94 -26.03 16.12
CA ARG A 188 3.94 -27.50 15.98
C ARG A 188 2.53 -28.05 15.82
N LYS A 189 1.56 -27.64 16.66
CA LYS A 189 0.16 -28.09 16.58
C LYS A 189 -0.46 -27.80 15.21
N VAL A 190 -0.33 -26.56 14.73
CA VAL A 190 -0.84 -26.15 13.41
C VAL A 190 -0.14 -26.93 12.29
N THR A 191 1.19 -27.05 12.36
CA THR A 191 1.99 -27.77 11.36
C THR A 191 1.60 -29.24 11.29
N LYS A 192 1.48 -29.92 12.44
CA LYS A 192 1.03 -31.30 12.53
C LYS A 192 -0.37 -31.49 11.92
N TRP A 193 -1.29 -30.59 12.24
CA TRP A 193 -2.66 -30.64 11.72
C TRP A 193 -2.71 -30.47 10.20
N LEU A 194 -1.95 -29.52 9.64
CA LEU A 194 -1.84 -29.31 8.19
C LEU A 194 -1.17 -30.48 7.48
N LEU A 195 -0.20 -31.13 8.12
CA LEU A 195 0.52 -32.27 7.55
C LEU A 195 -0.26 -33.59 7.65
N SER A 196 -1.32 -33.67 8.45
CA SER A 196 -2.10 -34.89 8.64
C SER A 196 -2.66 -35.45 7.33
N LYS A 197 -2.69 -36.78 7.21
CA LYS A 197 -3.37 -37.51 6.12
C LYS A 197 -4.89 -37.28 6.08
N ASP A 198 -5.49 -36.81 7.17
CA ASP A 198 -6.94 -36.58 7.29
C ASP A 198 -7.38 -35.26 6.62
N ARG A 199 -6.51 -34.64 5.81
CA ARG A 199 -6.81 -33.41 5.08
C ARG A 199 -7.24 -33.74 3.66
N ASP A 200 -8.18 -32.97 3.13
CA ASP A 200 -8.73 -33.13 1.77
C ASP A 200 -7.66 -33.02 0.66
N ALA A 201 -6.53 -32.37 0.95
CA ALA A 201 -5.41 -32.22 0.04
C ALA A 201 -4.06 -32.28 0.79
N PRO A 202 -2.99 -32.78 0.16
CA PRO A 202 -1.66 -32.74 0.74
C PRO A 202 -1.08 -31.32 0.68
N TYR A 203 -0.96 -30.67 1.84
CA TYR A 203 -0.34 -29.35 1.95
C TYR A 203 1.18 -29.46 2.14
N ASN A 204 1.92 -28.55 1.49
CA ASN A 204 3.29 -28.19 1.82
C ASN A 204 3.25 -27.09 2.88
N VAL A 205 3.95 -27.30 3.99
CA VAL A 205 3.95 -26.39 5.14
C VAL A 205 5.33 -25.79 5.31
N TYR A 206 5.41 -24.48 5.13
CA TYR A 206 6.63 -23.71 5.29
C TYR A 206 6.68 -23.14 6.71
N VAL A 207 7.72 -23.50 7.45
CA VAL A 207 7.99 -23.00 8.80
C VAL A 207 9.38 -22.34 8.87
N GLU A 208 9.60 -21.47 9.84
CA GLU A 208 10.87 -20.73 9.94
C GLU A 208 12.05 -21.69 10.18
N ARG A 209 13.18 -21.47 9.51
CA ARG A 209 14.35 -22.37 9.55
C ARG A 209 14.87 -22.64 10.97
N ARG A 210 14.76 -21.68 11.90
CA ARG A 210 15.15 -21.89 13.31
C ARG A 210 14.39 -23.03 14.01
N LEU A 211 13.22 -23.43 13.50
CA LEU A 211 12.40 -24.50 14.07
C LEU A 211 12.89 -25.90 13.69
N GLU A 212 13.75 -26.01 12.68
CA GLU A 212 14.32 -27.29 12.22
C GLU A 212 15.03 -28.04 13.35
N THR A 213 15.85 -27.32 14.12
CA THR A 213 16.64 -27.86 15.22
C THR A 213 15.99 -27.68 16.59
N HIS A 214 14.79 -27.07 16.67
CA HIS A 214 14.18 -26.72 17.95
C HIS A 214 13.52 -27.93 18.62
N PRO A 215 13.83 -28.24 19.90
CA PRO A 215 13.34 -29.44 20.58
C PRO A 215 11.81 -29.47 20.72
N ASP A 216 11.20 -28.35 21.13
CA ASP A 216 9.73 -28.30 21.31
C ASP A 216 8.94 -28.43 20.00
N PHE A 217 9.53 -27.97 18.89
CA PHE A 217 8.93 -28.15 17.58
C PHE A 217 9.02 -29.61 17.15
N GLY A 218 10.15 -30.27 17.42
CA GLY A 218 10.31 -31.70 17.26
C GLY A 218 10.13 -32.15 15.81
N ALA A 219 10.82 -31.52 14.86
CA ALA A 219 10.70 -31.83 13.42
C ALA A 219 10.87 -33.33 13.10
N LEU A 220 11.86 -33.97 13.71
CA LEU A 220 12.08 -35.43 13.54
C LEU A 220 10.90 -36.26 14.05
N GLN A 221 10.29 -35.85 15.17
CA GLN A 221 9.12 -36.54 15.73
C GLN A 221 7.90 -36.37 14.80
N LEU A 222 7.69 -35.18 14.23
CA LEU A 222 6.62 -34.94 13.26
C LEU A 222 6.77 -35.84 12.03
N ILE A 223 7.99 -36.01 11.53
CA ILE A 223 8.28 -36.87 10.37
C ILE A 223 8.13 -38.36 10.73
N GLN A 224 8.47 -38.76 11.95
CA GLN A 224 8.25 -40.13 12.42
C GLN A 224 6.76 -40.46 12.58
N GLU A 225 5.96 -39.53 13.10
CA GLU A 225 4.51 -39.66 13.26
C GLU A 225 3.78 -39.70 11.90
N GLU A 226 4.25 -38.90 10.93
CA GLU A 226 3.69 -38.82 9.58
C GLU A 226 4.81 -38.89 8.53
N PRO A 227 5.19 -40.09 8.06
CA PRO A 227 6.31 -40.27 7.13
C PRO A 227 6.13 -39.51 5.80
N THR A 228 4.89 -39.27 5.37
CA THR A 228 4.58 -38.50 4.16
C THR A 228 4.91 -37.00 4.31
N ALA A 229 5.14 -36.52 5.53
CA ALA A 229 5.49 -35.12 5.80
C ALA A 229 6.93 -34.77 5.41
N LYS A 230 7.82 -35.76 5.23
CA LYS A 230 9.26 -35.54 4.99
C LYS A 230 9.55 -34.58 3.83
N ASN A 231 8.77 -34.68 2.75
CA ASN A 231 8.94 -33.83 1.55
C ASN A 231 8.02 -32.60 1.55
N ARG A 232 7.16 -32.46 2.57
CA ARG A 232 6.12 -31.40 2.66
C ARG A 232 6.40 -30.40 3.77
N LEU A 233 7.20 -30.76 4.77
CA LEU A 233 7.70 -29.82 5.78
C LEU A 233 8.93 -29.11 5.21
N ILE A 234 8.81 -27.81 4.96
CA ILE A 234 9.83 -27.00 4.29
C ILE A 234 10.24 -25.84 5.21
N TYR A 235 11.52 -25.48 5.19
CA TYR A 235 12.08 -24.44 6.04
C TYR A 235 12.38 -23.16 5.27
N TRP A 236 11.74 -22.06 5.65
CA TRP A 236 11.93 -20.76 5.02
C TRP A 236 12.93 -19.88 5.79
N ASP A 237 13.58 -18.99 5.04
CA ASP A 237 14.31 -17.83 5.53
C ASP A 237 13.72 -16.54 4.91
N SER A 238 14.15 -15.37 5.39
CA SER A 238 13.64 -14.10 4.89
C SER A 238 13.90 -13.91 3.39
N LYS A 239 14.97 -14.50 2.86
CA LYS A 239 15.35 -14.40 1.45
C LYS A 239 14.35 -15.14 0.55
N LEU A 240 13.92 -16.34 0.95
CA LEU A 240 12.91 -17.13 0.23
C LEU A 240 11.59 -16.35 0.07
N ALA A 241 11.13 -15.71 1.15
CA ALA A 241 9.89 -14.92 1.12
C ALA A 241 9.99 -13.69 0.19
N GLN A 242 11.16 -13.05 0.15
CA GLN A 242 11.41 -11.86 -0.67
C GLN A 242 11.60 -12.19 -2.16
N GLU A 243 12.34 -13.26 -2.46
CA GLU A 243 12.70 -13.63 -3.84
C GLU A 243 11.59 -14.45 -4.54
N GLN A 244 10.89 -15.30 -3.79
CA GLN A 244 9.91 -16.24 -4.33
C GLN A 244 8.53 -16.14 -3.66
N PRO A 245 7.92 -14.94 -3.55
CA PRO A 245 6.61 -14.77 -2.90
C PRO A 245 5.47 -15.52 -3.61
N HIS A 246 5.65 -15.81 -4.90
CA HIS A 246 4.70 -16.54 -5.74
C HIS A 246 4.56 -18.02 -5.37
N LEU A 247 5.46 -18.58 -4.56
CA LEU A 247 5.37 -19.98 -4.14
C LEU A 247 4.24 -20.21 -3.12
N PHE A 248 3.78 -19.18 -2.43
CA PHE A 248 2.88 -19.32 -1.29
C PHE A 248 1.45 -18.96 -1.69
N ASP A 249 0.52 -19.86 -1.39
CA ASP A 249 -0.91 -19.66 -1.69
C ASP A 249 -1.64 -19.00 -0.52
N PHE A 250 -1.15 -19.23 0.70
CA PHE A 250 -1.81 -18.81 1.93
C PHE A 250 -0.82 -18.61 3.06
N VAL A 251 -1.00 -17.57 3.86
CA VAL A 251 -0.16 -17.28 5.02
C VAL A 251 -0.98 -17.41 6.30
N VAL A 252 -0.41 -18.07 7.32
CA VAL A 252 -1.00 -18.18 8.66
C VAL A 252 -0.04 -17.53 9.66
N THR A 253 -0.52 -16.53 10.40
CA THR A 253 0.29 -15.87 11.43
C THR A 253 -0.18 -16.27 12.83
N LEU A 254 0.77 -16.59 13.71
CA LEU A 254 0.56 -16.88 15.12
C LEU A 254 1.22 -15.78 15.97
N GLY A 255 0.41 -14.88 16.54
CA GLY A 255 0.94 -13.79 17.37
C GLY A 255 0.02 -12.58 17.44
N GLY A 256 0.62 -11.40 17.61
CA GLY A 256 -0.09 -10.12 17.64
C GLY A 256 0.11 -9.32 16.34
N ASP A 257 -0.27 -8.05 16.38
CA ASP A 257 -0.11 -7.12 15.25
C ASP A 257 1.35 -7.01 14.77
N GLY A 258 2.34 -7.10 15.67
CA GLY A 258 3.77 -7.11 15.31
C GLY A 258 4.17 -8.29 14.40
N THR A 259 3.49 -9.43 14.50
CA THR A 259 3.68 -10.59 13.62
C THR A 259 3.07 -10.35 12.24
N VAL A 260 1.95 -9.63 12.17
CA VAL A 260 1.33 -9.21 10.91
C VAL A 260 2.22 -8.19 10.18
N LEU A 261 2.77 -7.21 10.92
CA LEU A 261 3.77 -6.29 10.36
C LEU A 261 5.01 -7.03 9.87
N TYR A 262 5.42 -8.09 10.58
CA TYR A 262 6.58 -8.89 10.14
C TYR A 262 6.28 -9.60 8.83
N THR A 263 5.07 -10.11 8.71
CA THR A 263 4.59 -10.76 7.48
C THR A 263 4.58 -9.77 6.33
N SER A 264 4.06 -8.54 6.52
CA SER A 264 4.13 -7.49 5.51
C SER A 264 5.58 -7.18 5.10
N TRP A 265 6.49 -7.12 6.09
CA TRP A 265 7.91 -6.88 5.85
C TRP A 265 8.59 -7.98 5.05
N LEU A 266 8.27 -9.26 5.31
CA LEU A 266 8.79 -10.39 4.54
C LEU A 266 8.38 -10.32 3.06
N PHE A 267 7.17 -9.85 2.78
CA PHE A 267 6.60 -9.75 1.44
C PHE A 267 6.69 -8.32 0.89
N GLN A 268 7.89 -7.89 0.48
CA GLN A 268 8.14 -6.57 -0.14
C GLN A 268 7.54 -6.40 -1.55
N ARG A 269 6.66 -7.31 -1.98
CA ARG A 269 5.93 -7.26 -3.26
C ARG A 269 4.55 -7.87 -3.06
N ILE A 270 4.24 -8.92 -3.80
CA ILE A 270 3.03 -9.73 -3.72
C ILE A 270 2.88 -10.34 -2.32
N VAL A 271 1.75 -10.07 -1.70
CA VAL A 271 1.36 -10.63 -0.40
C VAL A 271 0.26 -11.69 -0.60
N PRO A 272 0.48 -12.97 -0.26
CA PRO A 272 -0.59 -13.96 -0.25
C PRO A 272 -1.66 -13.62 0.80
N PRO A 273 -2.89 -14.16 0.70
CA PRO A 273 -3.91 -13.99 1.74
C PRO A 273 -3.39 -14.38 3.12
N VAL A 274 -3.46 -13.45 4.07
CA VAL A 274 -2.93 -13.60 5.43
C VAL A 274 -4.06 -13.80 6.43
N LEU A 275 -4.08 -14.96 7.08
CA LEU A 275 -4.98 -15.28 8.19
C LEU A 275 -4.24 -15.16 9.52
N SER A 276 -4.72 -14.29 10.40
CA SER A 276 -4.00 -13.89 11.60
C SER A 276 -4.69 -14.33 12.89
N PHE A 277 -4.09 -15.30 13.60
CA PHE A 277 -4.55 -15.78 14.90
C PHE A 277 -3.98 -14.93 16.05
N SER A 278 -4.88 -14.44 16.91
CA SER A 278 -4.59 -13.82 18.20
C SER A 278 -4.40 -14.86 19.29
N LEU A 279 -3.53 -14.56 20.27
CA LEU A 279 -3.09 -15.50 21.32
C LEU A 279 -3.28 -14.98 22.75
N GLY A 280 -4.14 -13.98 22.93
CA GLY A 280 -4.53 -13.48 24.26
C GLY A 280 -4.67 -11.96 24.33
N SER A 281 -3.73 -11.21 23.76
CA SER A 281 -3.90 -9.77 23.53
C SER A 281 -4.57 -9.53 22.18
N LEU A 282 -5.60 -8.69 22.18
CA LEU A 282 -6.27 -8.31 20.96
C LEU A 282 -5.50 -7.20 20.25
N GLY A 283 -5.25 -7.42 18.96
CA GLY A 283 -4.76 -6.40 18.03
C GLY A 283 -5.85 -5.92 17.08
N PHE A 284 -5.50 -4.91 16.28
CA PHE A 284 -6.37 -4.38 15.21
C PHE A 284 -6.31 -5.24 13.93
N MET A 285 -5.28 -6.07 13.78
CA MET A 285 -5.08 -6.91 12.60
C MET A 285 -5.30 -8.41 12.86
N THR A 286 -5.13 -8.86 14.10
CA THR A 286 -5.36 -10.26 14.49
C THR A 286 -6.83 -10.52 14.81
N LYS A 287 -7.56 -11.13 13.86
CA LYS A 287 -9.03 -11.27 13.92
C LYS A 287 -9.54 -12.63 14.37
N PHE A 288 -8.67 -13.65 14.37
CA PHE A 288 -9.07 -15.03 14.65
C PHE A 288 -8.62 -15.45 16.04
N ASP A 289 -9.46 -16.22 16.74
CA ASP A 289 -9.06 -16.87 17.98
C ASP A 289 -8.35 -18.18 17.64
N PHE A 290 -7.17 -18.41 18.24
CA PHE A 290 -6.44 -19.64 18.06
C PHE A 290 -7.16 -20.86 18.63
N GLY A 291 -8.05 -20.68 19.62
CA GLY A 291 -8.84 -21.79 20.19
C GLY A 291 -9.59 -22.62 19.13
N ASP A 292 -10.05 -21.95 18.06
CA ASP A 292 -10.84 -22.55 16.97
C ASP A 292 -10.04 -22.77 15.68
N TYR A 293 -8.70 -22.79 15.73
CA TYR A 293 -7.85 -22.75 14.53
C TYR A 293 -8.16 -23.85 13.50
N GLN A 294 -8.49 -25.06 13.95
CA GLN A 294 -8.79 -26.20 13.05
C GLN A 294 -10.04 -25.92 12.22
N LYS A 295 -11.12 -25.53 12.88
CA LYS A 295 -12.40 -25.19 12.23
C LYS A 295 -12.24 -24.00 11.29
N ILE A 296 -11.50 -22.98 11.72
CA ILE A 296 -11.25 -21.77 10.95
C ILE A 296 -10.47 -22.08 9.67
N LEU A 297 -9.36 -22.82 9.76
CA LEU A 297 -8.55 -23.19 8.60
C LEU A 297 -9.30 -24.13 7.66
N GLU A 298 -10.03 -25.10 8.20
CA GLU A 298 -10.82 -26.04 7.40
C GLU A 298 -11.91 -25.33 6.58
N SER A 299 -12.70 -24.46 7.23
CA SER A 299 -13.71 -23.66 6.52
C SER A 299 -13.07 -22.69 5.52
N SER A 300 -11.91 -22.09 5.87
CA SER A 300 -11.18 -21.18 4.97
C SER A 300 -10.70 -21.87 3.69
N PHE A 301 -10.18 -23.10 3.80
CA PHE A 301 -9.67 -23.84 2.64
C PHE A 301 -10.79 -24.49 1.82
N ARG A 302 -11.83 -25.03 2.48
CA ARG A 302 -12.91 -25.74 1.79
C ARG A 302 -13.92 -24.81 1.16
N GLU A 303 -14.37 -23.82 1.91
CA GLU A 303 -15.45 -22.92 1.50
C GLU A 303 -14.93 -21.62 0.89
N GLY A 304 -13.67 -21.27 1.17
CA GLY A 304 -13.05 -20.02 0.73
C GLY A 304 -13.04 -18.92 1.79
N VAL A 305 -12.35 -17.83 1.47
CA VAL A 305 -12.09 -16.70 2.36
C VAL A 305 -12.61 -15.39 1.80
N VAL A 306 -12.97 -14.46 2.68
CA VAL A 306 -13.21 -13.06 2.31
C VAL A 306 -11.93 -12.29 2.64
N VAL A 307 -11.49 -11.41 1.74
CA VAL A 307 -10.24 -10.67 1.90
C VAL A 307 -10.52 -9.17 1.92
N SER A 308 -9.92 -8.49 2.90
CA SER A 308 -9.84 -7.03 2.99
C SER A 308 -8.45 -6.58 2.56
N LEU A 309 -8.38 -5.75 1.52
CA LEU A 309 -7.13 -5.14 1.08
C LEU A 309 -6.82 -3.91 1.94
N ARG A 310 -5.65 -3.90 2.57
CA ARG A 310 -5.13 -2.76 3.33
C ARG A 310 -4.10 -2.01 2.51
N LEU A 311 -4.20 -0.68 2.50
CA LEU A 311 -3.21 0.19 1.88
C LEU A 311 -1.83 -0.06 2.48
N ARG A 312 -0.81 -0.11 1.63
CA ARG A 312 0.61 -0.02 1.97
C ARG A 312 1.23 1.20 1.32
N PHE A 313 2.34 1.68 1.85
CA PHE A 313 3.17 2.65 1.14
C PHE A 313 4.35 1.98 0.46
N GLU A 314 4.67 2.47 -0.74
CA GLU A 314 5.99 2.34 -1.34
C GLU A 314 6.80 3.56 -0.91
N CYS A 315 7.88 3.33 -0.15
CA CYS A 315 8.79 4.36 0.32
C CYS A 315 10.14 4.22 -0.39
N THR A 316 10.58 5.28 -1.08
CA THR A 316 11.89 5.31 -1.74
C THR A 316 12.81 6.32 -1.06
N ILE A 317 14.01 5.87 -0.66
CA ILE A 317 15.06 6.74 -0.15
C ILE A 317 15.80 7.36 -1.34
N MET A 318 15.87 8.68 -1.36
CA MET A 318 16.51 9.47 -2.40
C MET A 318 17.74 10.16 -1.81
N ARG A 319 18.91 9.84 -2.36
CA ARG A 319 20.21 10.36 -1.93
C ARG A 319 20.62 11.53 -2.77
N SER A 320 21.08 12.59 -2.12
CA SER A 320 21.62 13.77 -2.80
C SER A 320 22.90 13.43 -3.55
N LYS A 321 22.99 13.79 -4.84
CA LYS A 321 24.24 13.69 -5.59
C LYS A 321 25.15 14.87 -5.25
N ALA A 322 26.44 14.59 -5.11
CA ALA A 322 27.44 15.65 -5.06
C ALA A 322 27.50 16.37 -6.43
N ARG A 323 27.41 17.71 -6.44
CA ARG A 323 27.69 18.48 -7.65
C ARG A 323 29.19 18.46 -7.92
N LEU A 324 29.58 18.09 -9.14
CA LEU A 324 30.94 18.33 -9.62
C LEU A 324 31.18 19.85 -9.62
N ARG A 325 32.27 20.30 -8.98
CA ARG A 325 32.65 21.71 -8.98
C ARG A 325 33.03 22.11 -10.41
N ASN A 326 32.10 22.69 -11.17
CA ASN A 326 32.46 23.39 -12.39
C ASN A 326 33.19 24.68 -12.00
N THR A 327 34.40 24.85 -12.53
CA THR A 327 35.32 25.95 -12.26
C THR A 327 34.90 27.27 -12.90
N ASP A 328 33.86 27.29 -13.72
CA ASP A 328 33.40 28.48 -14.41
C ASP A 328 31.96 28.82 -14.05
N THR A 329 31.79 30.10 -13.71
CA THR A 329 30.56 30.85 -13.37
C THR A 329 30.13 30.92 -11.90
N LYS A 330 30.25 32.16 -11.43
CA LYS A 330 29.65 32.82 -10.26
C LYS A 330 28.19 32.39 -9.99
N SER A 331 28.00 31.33 -9.22
CA SER A 331 27.15 31.35 -8.02
C SER A 331 27.47 30.12 -7.16
N LEU A 332 28.17 30.32 -6.05
CA LEU A 332 28.06 29.43 -4.90
C LEU A 332 26.67 29.63 -4.26
N ALA A 333 25.60 29.44 -5.04
CA ALA A 333 24.28 29.38 -4.47
C ALA A 333 24.28 28.20 -3.51
N SER A 334 24.03 28.47 -2.23
CA SER A 334 23.77 27.43 -1.23
C SER A 334 22.71 26.50 -1.82
N ARG A 335 22.97 25.19 -1.78
CA ARG A 335 21.99 24.22 -2.26
C ARG A 335 20.71 24.39 -1.44
N ASP A 336 19.59 24.42 -2.12
CA ASP A 336 18.27 24.50 -1.51
C ASP A 336 17.46 23.28 -1.98
N LEU A 337 16.91 22.55 -1.02
CA LEU A 337 16.17 21.33 -1.30
C LEU A 337 14.82 21.65 -1.96
N VAL A 338 14.19 22.78 -1.61
CA VAL A 338 12.95 23.23 -2.25
C VAL A 338 13.17 23.48 -3.75
N GLU A 339 14.25 24.17 -4.11
CA GLU A 339 14.64 24.42 -5.50
C GLU A 339 15.07 23.14 -6.25
N GLU A 340 15.63 22.15 -5.55
CA GLU A 340 16.02 20.87 -6.15
C GLU A 340 14.85 19.92 -6.39
N ILE A 341 13.75 20.02 -5.60
CA ILE A 341 12.55 19.19 -5.73
C ILE A 341 11.45 19.88 -6.56
N ILE A 342 11.27 21.20 -6.41
CA ILE A 342 10.14 21.96 -7.02
C ILE A 342 10.60 23.06 -7.99
N GLY A 343 11.85 23.51 -7.97
CA GLY A 343 12.34 24.62 -8.81
C GLY A 343 12.17 24.41 -10.32
N GLU A 344 12.37 25.43 -11.16
CA GLU A 344 12.18 25.35 -12.63
C GLU A 344 13.33 24.61 -13.34
N GLU A 345 13.06 23.74 -14.32
CA GLU A 345 14.06 22.89 -15.01
C GLU A 345 15.30 23.68 -15.47
N GLY A 346 16.47 23.31 -14.94
CA GLY A 346 17.77 23.63 -15.54
C GLY A 346 18.31 22.35 -16.19
N GLU A 347 19.05 22.46 -17.30
CA GLU A 347 19.47 21.34 -18.14
C GLU A 347 19.88 20.06 -17.36
N ASP A 348 19.04 19.03 -17.47
CA ASP A 348 19.34 17.60 -17.38
C ASP A 348 20.16 17.05 -16.20
N THR A 349 20.20 17.73 -15.04
CA THR A 349 20.84 17.16 -13.85
C THR A 349 19.84 16.47 -12.92
N LEU A 350 19.76 15.14 -12.98
CA LEU A 350 19.17 14.32 -11.92
C LEU A 350 19.91 14.62 -10.59
N THR A 351 19.31 15.42 -9.71
CA THR A 351 19.90 15.89 -8.44
C THR A 351 20.06 14.79 -7.40
N HIS A 352 19.26 13.72 -7.51
CA HIS A 352 19.21 12.63 -6.54
C HIS A 352 19.29 11.26 -7.22
N THR A 353 19.67 10.23 -6.46
CA THR A 353 19.58 8.82 -6.85
C THR A 353 18.75 8.01 -5.88
N PRO A 354 17.95 7.04 -6.35
CA PRO A 354 17.36 6.06 -5.45
C PRO A 354 18.44 5.21 -4.75
N ASP A 355 18.24 4.91 -3.48
CA ASP A 355 19.08 3.99 -2.71
C ASP A 355 18.30 2.70 -2.42
N ARG A 356 17.29 2.77 -1.56
CA ARG A 356 16.46 1.62 -1.16
C ARG A 356 14.97 1.93 -1.31
N VAL A 357 14.20 0.87 -1.53
CA VAL A 357 12.74 0.92 -1.59
C VAL A 357 12.17 -0.06 -0.58
N TYR A 358 11.21 0.41 0.21
CA TYR A 358 10.51 -0.37 1.22
C TYR A 358 9.01 -0.31 1.04
N GLU A 359 8.38 -1.43 1.30
CA GLU A 359 6.94 -1.59 1.33
C GLU A 359 6.48 -1.75 2.78
N ILE A 360 5.68 -0.80 3.24
CA ILE A 360 5.27 -0.70 4.65
C ILE A 360 3.75 -0.68 4.81
N LEU A 361 3.25 -1.22 5.92
CA LEU A 361 1.82 -1.35 6.20
C LEU A 361 1.29 -0.24 7.10
N ASN A 362 2.07 0.22 8.09
CA ASN A 362 1.62 1.20 9.07
C ASN A 362 2.12 2.59 8.74
N ASP A 363 3.40 2.84 8.94
CA ASP A 363 3.93 4.20 8.95
C ASP A 363 5.43 4.28 8.61
N VAL A 364 5.79 5.43 8.06
CA VAL A 364 7.17 5.89 7.93
C VAL A 364 7.35 7.10 8.84
N VAL A 365 8.40 7.05 9.65
CA VAL A 365 8.70 8.09 10.64
C VAL A 365 10.06 8.68 10.30
N LEU A 366 10.13 9.99 10.08
CA LEU A 366 11.39 10.72 10.12
C LEU A 366 11.51 11.37 11.48
N ASP A 367 12.59 11.08 12.20
CA ASP A 367 12.84 11.66 13.52
C ASP A 367 14.31 12.11 13.67
N ARG A 368 14.59 12.90 14.72
CA ARG A 368 15.92 13.46 15.00
C ARG A 368 17.01 12.43 15.32
N GLY A 369 16.66 11.17 15.52
CA GLY A 369 17.56 10.09 15.89
C GLY A 369 18.23 10.33 17.24
N PRO A 370 19.54 10.03 17.38
CA PRO A 370 20.26 10.23 18.62
C PRO A 370 20.56 11.71 18.91
N ASN A 371 20.28 12.62 17.97
CA ASN A 371 20.65 14.03 18.09
C ASN A 371 19.85 14.71 19.22
N PRO A 372 20.50 15.51 20.09
CA PRO A 372 19.82 16.19 21.20
C PRO A 372 18.98 17.39 20.74
N THR A 373 19.23 17.92 19.55
CA THR A 373 18.50 19.03 18.95
C THR A 373 17.32 18.52 18.13
N MET A 374 16.28 19.35 17.98
CA MET A 374 15.14 19.07 17.10
C MET A 374 15.59 18.88 15.65
N SER A 375 14.88 18.02 14.92
CA SER A 375 15.05 17.84 13.49
C SER A 375 14.40 19.00 12.72
N GLN A 376 15.00 19.33 11.57
CA GLN A 376 14.42 20.22 10.58
C GLN A 376 14.04 19.36 9.36
N ILE A 377 12.75 19.33 9.03
CA ILE A 377 12.20 18.44 8.01
C ILE A 377 11.32 19.25 7.06
N GLU A 378 11.58 19.19 5.77
CA GLU A 378 10.71 19.77 4.75
C GLU A 378 9.72 18.74 4.23
N LEU A 379 8.44 19.10 4.28
CA LEU A 379 7.36 18.29 3.75
C LEU A 379 6.89 18.87 2.42
N PHE A 380 6.83 18.02 1.42
CA PHE A 380 6.33 18.32 0.09
C PHE A 380 5.18 17.38 -0.25
N GLY A 381 4.18 17.89 -0.97
CA GLY A 381 3.10 17.10 -1.55
C GLY A 381 2.98 17.40 -3.03
N ASP A 382 3.08 16.37 -3.86
CA ASP A 382 3.19 16.48 -5.31
C ASP A 382 4.26 17.52 -5.71
N ASP A 383 3.88 18.65 -6.28
CA ASP A 383 4.79 19.70 -6.74
C ASP A 383 4.74 20.96 -5.84
N GLU A 384 4.29 20.81 -4.59
CA GLU A 384 4.13 21.90 -3.63
C GLU A 384 4.91 21.66 -2.34
N HIS A 385 5.56 22.70 -1.84
CA HIS A 385 6.13 22.73 -0.50
C HIS A 385 5.02 23.04 0.48
N PHE A 386 4.76 22.11 1.41
CA PHE A 386 3.70 22.28 2.39
C PHE A 386 4.19 23.10 3.57
N THR A 387 5.29 22.67 4.19
CA THR A 387 5.86 23.36 5.33
C THR A 387 7.24 22.80 5.69
N THR A 388 7.99 23.58 6.46
CA THR A 388 9.23 23.14 7.11
C THR A 388 8.97 22.97 8.59
N LEU A 389 9.10 21.74 9.09
CA LEU A 389 8.84 21.39 10.48
C LEU A 389 10.13 21.45 11.30
N LEU A 390 10.04 22.12 12.45
CA LEU A 390 10.99 21.96 13.56
C LEU A 390 10.31 21.13 14.65
N ALA A 391 10.73 19.88 14.79
CA ALA A 391 10.05 18.88 15.61
C ALA A 391 11.01 17.76 16.05
N ASP A 392 10.57 16.90 16.98
CA ASP A 392 11.26 15.62 17.20
C ASP A 392 11.18 14.74 15.95
N GLY A 393 10.12 14.90 15.15
CA GLY A 393 9.97 14.22 13.87
C GLY A 393 8.60 14.44 13.21
N ILE A 394 8.34 13.65 12.17
CA ILE A 394 7.07 13.56 11.45
C ILE A 394 6.75 12.09 11.16
N CYS A 395 5.48 11.74 11.31
CA CYS A 395 4.93 10.42 11.03
C CYS A 395 3.95 10.52 9.86
N VAL A 396 4.18 9.70 8.82
CA VAL A 396 3.26 9.52 7.70
C VAL A 396 2.70 8.11 7.77
N ALA A 397 1.40 7.98 7.99
CA ALA A 397 0.75 6.71 8.30
C ALA A 397 -0.38 6.38 7.31
N THR A 398 -0.53 5.08 7.04
CA THR A 398 -1.70 4.53 6.36
C THR A 398 -2.90 4.55 7.32
N PRO A 399 -4.13 4.30 6.83
CA PRO A 399 -5.30 4.11 7.68
C PRO A 399 -5.13 2.93 8.66
N THR A 400 -4.38 1.89 8.28
CA THR A 400 -4.06 0.78 9.19
C THR A 400 -3.08 1.22 10.27
N GLY A 401 -2.07 2.04 9.92
CA GLY A 401 -1.14 2.65 10.86
C GLY A 401 -1.75 3.72 11.77
N SER A 402 -3.00 4.15 11.50
CA SER A 402 -3.68 5.18 12.29
C SER A 402 -3.82 4.83 13.77
N THR A 403 -3.88 3.54 14.10
CA THR A 403 -3.96 2.99 15.46
C THR A 403 -2.60 2.65 16.08
N ALA A 404 -1.51 2.83 15.35
CA ALA A 404 -0.14 2.51 15.77
C ALA A 404 0.58 3.76 16.30
N TYR A 405 1.79 4.06 15.79
CA TYR A 405 2.59 5.17 16.29
C TYR A 405 1.94 6.53 16.02
N ASN A 406 1.20 6.65 14.90
CA ASN A 406 0.38 7.83 14.60
C ASN A 406 -0.58 8.21 15.73
N LEU A 407 -1.27 7.24 16.35
CA LEU A 407 -2.18 7.50 17.46
C LEU A 407 -1.44 8.07 18.67
N ALA A 408 -0.28 7.49 18.99
CA ALA A 408 0.56 7.93 20.09
C ALA A 408 1.13 9.34 19.87
N ALA A 409 1.42 9.71 18.63
CA ALA A 409 1.85 11.05 18.24
C ALA A 409 0.71 12.10 18.23
N GLY A 410 -0.53 11.71 18.55
CA GLY A 410 -1.70 12.61 18.57
C GLY A 410 -2.44 12.71 17.24
N GLY A 411 -2.18 11.80 16.30
CA GLY A 411 -2.89 11.68 15.02
C GLY A 411 -4.30 11.11 15.18
N SER A 412 -5.13 11.28 14.14
CA SER A 412 -6.51 10.79 14.16
C SER A 412 -6.61 9.29 13.82
N LEU A 413 -7.62 8.63 14.39
CA LEU A 413 -8.02 7.29 13.99
C LEU A 413 -8.70 7.32 12.63
N SER A 414 -8.39 6.35 11.76
CA SER A 414 -9.01 6.21 10.45
C SER A 414 -9.49 4.79 10.21
N HIS A 415 -10.63 4.65 9.53
CA HIS A 415 -11.12 3.34 9.12
C HIS A 415 -10.19 2.75 8.04
N PRO A 416 -9.84 1.44 8.07
CA PRO A 416 -8.86 0.86 7.15
C PRO A 416 -9.23 0.94 5.66
N GLU A 417 -10.51 1.14 5.35
CA GLU A 417 -11.02 1.29 3.96
C GLU A 417 -10.99 2.75 3.45
N ASN A 418 -10.65 3.71 4.31
CA ASN A 418 -10.57 5.11 3.90
C ASN A 418 -9.35 5.32 2.98
N PRO A 419 -9.51 5.93 1.80
CA PRO A 419 -8.42 6.15 0.85
C PRO A 419 -7.61 7.41 1.21
N VAL A 420 -6.94 7.38 2.35
CA VAL A 420 -6.27 8.55 2.93
C VAL A 420 -4.87 8.24 3.45
N ILE A 421 -4.04 9.28 3.49
CA ILE A 421 -2.73 9.33 4.16
C ILE A 421 -2.86 10.27 5.36
N LEU A 422 -2.31 9.86 6.49
CA LEU A 422 -2.30 10.63 7.73
C LEU A 422 -0.90 11.21 7.94
N VAL A 423 -0.79 12.49 8.23
CA VAL A 423 0.47 13.18 8.51
C VAL A 423 0.40 13.81 9.88
N THR A 424 1.28 13.40 10.79
CA THR A 424 1.28 13.82 12.20
C THR A 424 2.69 14.22 12.60
N ALA A 425 2.89 15.45 13.07
CA ALA A 425 4.17 15.87 13.61
C ALA A 425 4.36 15.36 15.05
N ILE A 426 5.61 15.04 15.40
CA ILE A 426 5.98 14.50 16.71
C ILE A 426 6.62 15.64 17.51
N CYS A 427 5.95 16.08 18.58
CA CYS A 427 6.42 17.17 19.44
C CYS A 427 6.86 18.42 18.65
N ALA A 428 6.04 18.89 17.71
CA ALA A 428 6.36 20.06 16.90
C ALA A 428 6.50 21.33 17.74
N HIS A 429 7.57 22.10 17.50
CA HIS A 429 7.75 23.42 18.10
C HIS A 429 6.88 24.49 17.41
N THR A 430 6.33 24.16 16.25
CA THR A 430 5.39 25.03 15.52
C THR A 430 4.00 24.91 16.13
N LEU A 431 3.52 25.97 16.79
CA LEU A 431 2.24 25.99 17.52
C LEU A 431 1.00 25.73 16.65
N SER A 432 1.10 25.92 15.34
CA SER A 432 -0.01 25.79 14.39
C SER A 432 -0.09 24.44 13.68
N PHE A 433 0.93 23.57 13.81
CA PHE A 433 0.90 22.28 13.10
C PHE A 433 -0.15 21.35 13.72
N ARG A 434 -1.12 20.92 12.92
CA ARG A 434 -2.17 19.96 13.29
C ARG A 434 -2.04 18.71 12.43
N PRO A 435 -2.49 17.54 12.89
CA PRO A 435 -2.55 16.35 12.05
C PRO A 435 -3.34 16.63 10.76
N ILE A 436 -2.78 16.21 9.62
CA ILE A 436 -3.32 16.45 8.28
C ILE A 436 -3.80 15.11 7.70
N ILE A 437 -4.95 15.12 7.04
CA ILE A 437 -5.49 13.97 6.30
C ILE A 437 -5.46 14.34 4.81
N LEU A 438 -4.76 13.54 4.01
CA LEU A 438 -4.54 13.77 2.59
C LEU A 438 -5.10 12.59 1.77
N PRO A 439 -5.42 12.76 0.47
CA PRO A 439 -5.83 11.65 -0.38
C PRO A 439 -4.68 10.65 -0.60
N ASP A 440 -5.00 9.37 -0.78
CA ASP A 440 -4.02 8.30 -1.07
C ASP A 440 -3.33 8.41 -2.44
N THR A 441 -3.78 9.31 -3.31
CA THR A 441 -3.20 9.59 -4.62
C THR A 441 -2.06 10.60 -4.59
N ILE A 442 -1.83 11.29 -3.47
CA ILE A 442 -0.74 12.28 -3.35
C ILE A 442 0.61 11.58 -3.19
N VAL A 443 1.66 12.14 -3.78
CA VAL A 443 3.05 11.74 -3.51
C VAL A 443 3.63 12.67 -2.47
N LEU A 444 3.98 12.14 -1.30
CA LEU A 444 4.64 12.92 -0.26
C LEU A 444 6.15 12.79 -0.36
N ARG A 445 6.88 13.86 -0.10
CA ARG A 445 8.34 13.81 0.10
C ARG A 445 8.69 14.47 1.42
N MET A 446 9.50 13.81 2.23
CA MET A 446 10.01 14.35 3.48
C MET A 446 11.52 14.40 3.40
N GLY A 447 12.08 15.62 3.43
CA GLY A 447 13.49 15.86 3.20
C GLY A 447 14.19 16.53 4.36
N VAL A 448 15.50 16.30 4.46
CA VAL A 448 16.37 17.02 5.40
C VAL A 448 16.98 18.20 4.65
N PRO A 449 16.69 19.46 5.01
CA PRO A 449 17.24 20.62 4.31
C PRO A 449 18.77 20.68 4.34
N TYR A 450 19.40 21.32 3.35
CA TYR A 450 20.86 21.45 3.30
C TYR A 450 21.46 22.27 4.44
N ASP A 451 20.69 23.21 4.99
CA ASP A 451 21.07 24.05 6.13
C ASP A 451 20.73 23.41 7.49
N ALA A 452 20.15 22.20 7.49
CA ALA A 452 19.86 21.46 8.71
C ALA A 452 21.15 21.19 9.50
N ARG A 453 21.11 21.45 10.81
CA ARG A 453 22.26 21.30 11.70
C ARG A 453 22.66 19.85 11.95
N THR A 454 21.73 18.92 11.80
CA THR A 454 21.89 17.50 12.11
C THR A 454 21.19 16.63 11.07
N SER A 455 21.66 15.40 10.92
CA SER A 455 20.95 14.36 10.17
C SER A 455 19.60 14.03 10.82
N SER A 456 18.73 13.37 10.05
CA SER A 456 17.50 12.76 10.56
C SER A 456 17.52 11.26 10.26
N TRP A 457 16.58 10.51 10.84
CA TRP A 457 16.50 9.06 10.69
C TRP A 457 15.11 8.68 10.19
N ALA A 458 15.06 7.96 9.08
CA ALA A 458 13.83 7.35 8.58
C ALA A 458 13.67 5.94 9.16
N SER A 459 12.50 5.66 9.72
CA SER A 459 12.08 4.36 10.24
C SER A 459 10.88 3.85 9.45
N PHE A 460 10.94 2.58 9.04
CA PHE A 460 9.92 1.92 8.21
C PHE A 460 9.23 0.82 9.02
N ASP A 461 7.93 0.97 9.31
CA ASP A 461 7.15 0.06 10.18
C ASP A 461 7.80 -0.23 11.55
N GLY A 462 8.66 0.67 12.04
CA GLY A 462 9.43 0.50 13.27
C GLY A 462 10.50 -0.61 13.21
N ARG A 463 10.90 -1.08 12.02
CA ARG A 463 11.86 -2.18 11.83
C ARG A 463 13.22 -1.72 11.33
N GLU A 464 13.23 -1.16 10.13
CA GLU A 464 14.45 -0.76 9.46
C GLU A 464 14.65 0.74 9.65
N ARG A 465 15.88 1.13 9.95
CA ARG A 465 16.24 2.53 10.19
C ARG A 465 17.37 2.95 9.29
N VAL A 466 17.19 4.08 8.62
CA VAL A 466 18.18 4.63 7.69
C VAL A 466 18.41 6.10 8.01
N GLU A 467 19.68 6.46 8.20
CA GLU A 467 20.08 7.85 8.37
C GLU A 467 19.94 8.62 7.05
N LEU A 468 19.36 9.81 7.14
CA LEU A 468 19.20 10.79 6.08
C LEU A 468 20.11 11.99 6.36
N HIS A 469 21.01 12.27 5.43
CA HIS A 469 21.89 13.42 5.51
C HIS A 469 21.21 14.67 4.96
N PRO A 470 21.69 15.89 5.27
CA PRO A 470 21.24 17.11 4.60
C PRO A 470 21.24 16.96 3.07
N GLY A 471 20.09 17.22 2.46
CA GLY A 471 19.79 16.99 1.05
C GLY A 471 19.07 15.68 0.73
N ASP A 472 19.15 14.66 1.58
CA ASP A 472 18.43 13.42 1.36
C ASP A 472 16.93 13.57 1.67
N TYR A 473 16.10 12.78 1.00
CA TYR A 473 14.66 12.73 1.27
C TYR A 473 14.06 11.35 1.06
N VAL A 474 12.88 11.14 1.63
CA VAL A 474 12.06 9.93 1.44
C VAL A 474 10.82 10.30 0.64
N THR A 475 10.60 9.60 -0.47
CA THR A 475 9.36 9.65 -1.25
C THR A 475 8.38 8.60 -0.73
N VAL A 476 7.12 8.96 -0.52
CA VAL A 476 6.06 8.08 -0.03
C VAL A 476 4.89 8.16 -1.02
N SER A 477 4.42 7.00 -1.48
CA SER A 477 3.25 6.89 -2.34
C SER A 477 2.44 5.64 -2.00
N ALA A 478 1.18 5.59 -2.41
CA ALA A 478 0.40 4.35 -2.32
C ALA A 478 1.08 3.23 -3.10
N SER A 479 1.19 2.07 -2.47
CA SER A 479 1.75 0.88 -3.10
C SER A 479 0.72 0.20 -4.01
N ARG A 480 1.22 -0.37 -5.11
CA ARG A 480 0.47 -1.29 -5.98
C ARG A 480 0.22 -2.67 -5.35
N TYR A 481 0.89 -2.97 -4.24
CA TYR A 481 0.83 -4.24 -3.53
C TYR A 481 0.14 -4.07 -2.17
N PRO A 482 -1.21 -4.06 -2.12
CA PRO A 482 -1.94 -3.97 -0.86
C PRO A 482 -1.78 -5.25 -0.03
N PHE A 483 -1.90 -5.11 1.28
CA PHE A 483 -1.84 -6.25 2.19
C PHE A 483 -3.20 -6.96 2.25
N ALA A 484 -3.24 -8.25 1.87
CA ALA A 484 -4.45 -9.05 1.78
C ALA A 484 -4.80 -9.72 3.12
N ASN A 485 -5.61 -9.06 3.95
CA ASN A 485 -6.01 -9.60 5.26
C ASN A 485 -7.29 -10.45 5.15
N VAL A 486 -7.26 -11.69 5.63
CA VAL A 486 -8.43 -12.56 5.66
C VAL A 486 -9.40 -12.11 6.74
N LEU A 487 -10.70 -12.06 6.41
CA LEU A 487 -11.78 -11.67 7.31
C LEU A 487 -12.55 -12.88 7.85
N PRO A 488 -13.03 -12.82 9.10
CA PRO A 488 -13.99 -13.79 9.62
C PRO A 488 -15.28 -13.80 8.79
N GLN A 489 -15.84 -14.98 8.52
CA GLN A 489 -16.97 -15.15 7.61
C GLN A 489 -18.26 -14.42 8.03
N ASN A 490 -18.43 -14.09 9.32
CA ASN A 490 -19.69 -13.57 9.88
C ASN A 490 -19.62 -12.13 10.41
N ARG A 491 -18.53 -11.37 10.18
CA ARG A 491 -18.35 -10.03 10.78
C ARG A 491 -18.01 -8.93 9.77
N ARG A 492 -18.84 -8.76 8.75
CA ARG A 492 -18.68 -7.61 7.83
C ARG A 492 -19.14 -6.33 8.54
N GLY A 493 -18.26 -5.33 8.63
CA GLY A 493 -18.57 -3.97 9.08
C GLY A 493 -18.41 -3.67 10.57
N GLU A 494 -18.79 -4.58 11.47
CA GLU A 494 -18.70 -4.33 12.94
C GLU A 494 -17.31 -4.53 13.53
N ASP A 495 -16.44 -5.23 12.80
CA ASP A 495 -15.11 -5.63 13.24
C ASP A 495 -14.25 -4.46 13.73
N TRP A 496 -14.23 -3.35 12.99
CA TRP A 496 -13.37 -2.22 13.32
C TRP A 496 -13.86 -1.46 14.55
N VAL A 497 -15.15 -1.15 14.63
CA VAL A 497 -15.75 -0.47 15.79
C VAL A 497 -15.62 -1.34 17.04
N HIS A 498 -15.88 -2.65 16.92
CA HIS A 498 -15.71 -3.58 18.02
C HIS A 498 -14.24 -3.70 18.47
N SER A 499 -13.31 -3.81 17.52
CA SER A 499 -11.86 -3.84 17.80
C SER A 499 -11.43 -2.57 18.53
N ILE A 500 -11.84 -1.40 18.05
CA ILE A 500 -11.56 -0.12 18.71
C ILE A 500 -12.17 -0.04 20.11
N SER A 501 -13.45 -0.38 20.26
CA SER A 501 -14.13 -0.32 21.56
C SER A 501 -13.49 -1.24 22.58
N LYS A 502 -13.04 -2.42 22.14
CA LYS A 502 -12.38 -3.41 23.00
C LYS A 502 -10.92 -3.05 23.32
N THR A 503 -10.15 -2.53 22.36
CA THR A 503 -8.72 -2.23 22.54
C THR A 503 -8.52 -0.90 23.28
N LEU A 504 -9.35 0.12 23.01
CA LEU A 504 -9.27 1.43 23.66
C LEU A 504 -10.19 1.56 24.88
N ASN A 505 -10.91 0.49 25.26
CA ASN A 505 -11.96 0.52 26.27
C ASN A 505 -12.99 1.65 26.04
N TRP A 506 -13.29 1.94 24.77
CA TRP A 506 -14.22 2.98 24.39
C TRP A 506 -15.62 2.59 24.90
N ASN A 507 -16.25 3.50 25.64
CA ASN A 507 -17.56 3.32 26.32
C ASN A 507 -17.54 2.48 27.61
N SER A 508 -16.39 2.23 28.22
CA SER A 508 -16.29 1.62 29.56
C SER A 508 -16.76 2.53 30.71
N ARG A 509 -17.08 3.81 30.42
CA ARG A 509 -17.53 4.77 31.43
C ARG A 509 -18.92 4.40 31.96
N THR A 510 -19.07 4.39 33.29
CA THR A 510 -20.37 4.28 33.97
C THR A 510 -21.33 5.35 33.45
N LYS A 511 -22.50 4.93 32.93
CA LYS A 511 -23.56 5.86 32.52
C LYS A 511 -23.92 6.74 33.71
N GLN A 512 -23.85 8.06 33.53
CA GLN A 512 -24.34 9.00 34.54
C GLN A 512 -25.83 8.73 34.76
N LYS A 513 -26.24 8.55 36.02
CA LYS A 513 -27.66 8.41 36.36
C LYS A 513 -28.36 9.69 35.94
N ALA A 514 -29.47 9.56 35.21
CA ALA A 514 -30.33 10.70 34.94
C ALA A 514 -30.75 11.34 36.26
N TYR A 515 -30.74 12.67 36.33
CA TYR A 515 -31.35 13.39 37.44
C TYR A 515 -32.82 12.98 37.48
N LYS A 516 -33.25 12.41 38.62
CA LYS A 516 -34.65 12.04 38.86
C LYS A 516 -35.50 13.26 39.14
#